data_AF-A0A327US03-F1
#
_entry.id   AF-A0A327US03-F1
#
_cell.length_a   1.000
_cell.length_b   1.000
_cell.length_c   1.000
_cell.angle_alpha   90.00
_cell.angle_beta   90.00
_cell.angle_gamma   90.00
#
_symmetry.space_group_name_H-M   'P 1'
#
loop_
_entity.id
_entity.type
_entity.pdbx_description
1 polymer ?
#
loop_
_entity_poly.entity_id
_entity_poly.type
_entity_poly.pdbx_seq_one_letter_code
_entity_poly.pdbx_strand_id
1 'polypeptide(L)'
;MNTASLNSPASTPPGAAGQNTGPRPGRTAGPGTAPATPATPSAPRTGRAHHDSRVGWTAAPEDTTPPLHARRDSILPAVAAALSVRGRTLTSTGHKGDQPPAPHPLVQDFLDTLTTDHRARHTGRCPETVLVSRYLSATEAARAAKRANRRTGGGDPKPLTHGEAKRALKNARLTARHIREHGDPYHGRYAPPCAACGALLAHFGVRAVDPEAADAKASR
;
A
#
# COMPACT_ATOMS: atom_id res chain seq x y z
N MET A 1 -2.27 1.82 -51.36
CA MET A 1 -1.55 0.54 -51.27
C MET A 1 -1.13 0.30 -49.82
N ASN A 2 -1.65 -0.81 -49.28
CA ASN A 2 -1.14 -1.66 -48.21
C ASN A 2 -1.14 -1.19 -46.75
N THR A 3 -2.20 -1.65 -46.09
CA THR A 3 -2.38 -2.02 -44.68
C THR A 3 -1.51 -3.20 -44.24
N ALA A 4 -1.01 -3.16 -43.00
CA ALA A 4 -0.68 -4.31 -42.12
C ALA A 4 -0.50 -3.71 -40.70
N SER A 5 -1.30 -3.97 -39.65
CA SER A 5 -1.84 -5.20 -39.07
C SER A 5 -0.77 -6.24 -38.78
N LEU A 6 -0.37 -6.37 -37.51
CA LEU A 6 -0.06 -7.66 -36.90
C LEU A 6 -0.07 -7.56 -35.36
N ASN A 7 -0.86 -8.46 -34.81
CA ASN A 7 -1.18 -8.69 -33.41
C ASN A 7 -0.30 -9.84 -32.86
N SER A 8 -0.32 -10.00 -31.53
CA SER A 8 -0.07 -11.24 -30.75
C SER A 8 1.38 -11.61 -30.36
N PRO A 9 1.60 -12.51 -29.35
CA PRO A 9 0.72 -12.98 -28.26
C PRO A 9 1.37 -12.98 -26.84
N ALA A 10 0.49 -13.15 -25.84
CA ALA A 10 0.81 -13.45 -24.45
C ALA A 10 1.39 -14.87 -24.26
N SER A 11 2.37 -14.99 -23.36
CA SER A 11 2.94 -16.27 -22.93
C SER A 11 2.26 -16.79 -21.66
N THR A 12 1.73 -18.02 -21.75
CA THR A 12 1.21 -18.84 -20.66
C THR A 12 2.37 -19.55 -19.93
N PRO A 13 2.37 -19.68 -18.59
CA PRO A 13 3.28 -20.58 -17.90
C PRO A 13 2.74 -22.03 -17.81
N PRO A 14 3.61 -23.04 -17.84
CA PRO A 14 3.22 -24.46 -17.82
C PRO A 14 2.89 -24.97 -16.41
N GLY A 15 1.99 -25.96 -16.38
CA GLY A 15 1.58 -26.68 -15.19
C GLY A 15 2.65 -27.62 -14.63
N ALA A 16 2.64 -27.79 -13.32
CA ALA A 16 3.39 -28.81 -12.61
C ALA A 16 2.42 -29.84 -12.02
N ALA A 17 2.41 -31.03 -12.64
CA ALA A 17 1.88 -32.25 -12.06
C ALA A 17 2.95 -32.84 -11.13
N GLY A 18 2.62 -32.97 -9.84
CA GLY A 18 3.46 -33.60 -8.82
C GLY A 18 2.64 -34.63 -8.06
N GLN A 19 2.82 -35.89 -8.47
CA GLN A 19 2.15 -37.08 -7.96
C GLN A 19 2.76 -37.43 -6.60
N ASN A 20 1.95 -37.67 -5.56
CA ASN A 20 2.44 -38.25 -4.31
C ASN A 20 1.54 -39.40 -3.85
N THR A 21 2.05 -40.61 -4.03
CA THR A 21 1.51 -41.89 -3.60
C THR A 21 2.13 -42.31 -2.26
N GLY A 22 1.31 -42.66 -1.27
CA GLY A 22 1.76 -43.32 -0.04
C GLY A 22 0.65 -43.43 1.02
N PRO A 23 0.62 -44.47 1.87
CA PRO A 23 -0.61 -45.28 2.06
C PRO A 23 -1.45 -44.94 3.31
N ARG A 24 -2.75 -45.32 3.22
CA ARG A 24 -3.70 -45.46 4.35
C ARG A 24 -3.24 -46.54 5.34
N PRO A 25 -3.66 -46.43 6.60
CA PRO A 25 -4.69 -47.35 7.10
C PRO A 25 -5.81 -46.54 7.78
N GLY A 26 -7.10 -46.78 7.52
CA GLY A 26 -7.81 -48.00 7.87
C GLY A 26 -8.62 -47.74 9.15
N ARG A 27 -9.84 -47.20 9.04
CA ARG A 27 -10.84 -47.28 10.12
C ARG A 27 -12.18 -47.65 9.53
N THR A 28 -12.62 -48.83 9.93
CA THR A 28 -13.89 -49.50 9.69
C THR A 28 -15.02 -48.76 10.40
N ALA A 29 -16.20 -48.82 9.79
CA ALA A 29 -17.48 -48.43 10.37
C ALA A 29 -18.22 -49.67 10.89
N GLY A 30 -18.98 -49.53 11.98
CA GLY A 30 -20.02 -50.49 12.39
C GLY A 30 -20.28 -50.52 13.90
N PRO A 31 -21.49 -50.92 14.35
CA PRO A 31 -22.41 -50.03 15.08
C PRO A 31 -22.84 -50.56 16.47
N GLY A 32 -23.55 -49.74 17.27
CA GLY A 32 -24.23 -50.24 18.49
C GLY A 32 -24.74 -49.21 19.51
N THR A 33 -26.02 -48.85 19.38
CA THR A 33 -27.08 -48.82 20.42
C THR A 33 -26.88 -48.14 21.80
N ALA A 34 -27.50 -46.95 21.95
CA ALA A 34 -28.46 -46.45 22.98
C ALA A 34 -28.17 -46.56 24.52
N PRO A 35 -29.01 -45.95 25.40
CA PRO A 35 -28.75 -44.70 26.10
C PRO A 35 -28.51 -44.85 27.62
N ALA A 36 -27.92 -43.84 28.26
CA ALA A 36 -27.91 -43.72 29.73
C ALA A 36 -28.45 -42.35 30.16
N THR A 37 -29.55 -42.37 30.90
CA THR A 37 -30.24 -41.27 31.57
C THR A 37 -29.50 -40.85 32.86
N PRO A 38 -29.88 -39.72 33.50
CA PRO A 38 -28.96 -38.81 34.17
C PRO A 38 -28.69 -39.16 35.65
N ALA A 39 -27.55 -38.72 36.16
CA ALA A 39 -27.31 -38.54 37.58
C ALA A 39 -27.36 -37.05 37.93
N THR A 40 -28.35 -36.65 38.74
CA THR A 40 -28.51 -35.32 39.34
C THR A 40 -27.55 -35.14 40.55
N PRO A 41 -27.43 -33.95 41.18
CA PRO A 41 -26.17 -33.24 41.35
C PRO A 41 -25.63 -33.32 42.78
N SER A 42 -24.32 -33.10 42.96
CA SER A 42 -23.74 -32.96 44.30
C SER A 42 -23.15 -31.56 44.50
N ALA A 43 -23.86 -30.79 45.34
CA ALA A 43 -23.48 -29.65 46.19
C ALA A 43 -22.64 -28.46 45.62
N PRO A 44 -22.94 -27.21 46.08
CA PRO A 44 -22.35 -26.00 45.53
C PRO A 44 -20.94 -25.79 46.04
N ARG A 45 -19.95 -25.86 45.15
CA ARG A 45 -18.67 -25.17 45.38
C ARG A 45 -18.89 -23.70 45.05
N THR A 46 -18.92 -22.86 46.08
CA THR A 46 -18.77 -21.40 45.98
C THR A 46 -17.35 -21.06 45.50
N GLY A 47 -17.04 -21.42 44.27
CA GLY A 47 -15.92 -20.88 43.52
C GLY A 47 -16.47 -19.74 42.69
N ARG A 48 -16.04 -18.51 42.99
CA ARG A 48 -16.27 -17.34 42.15
C ARG A 48 -15.85 -17.71 40.72
N ALA A 49 -16.82 -18.02 39.87
CA ALA A 49 -16.56 -18.40 38.49
C ALA A 49 -15.82 -17.23 37.85
N HIS A 50 -14.56 -17.45 37.51
CA HIS A 50 -13.83 -16.55 36.64
C HIS A 50 -14.61 -16.55 35.33
N HIS A 51 -15.38 -15.47 35.08
CA HIS A 51 -16.05 -15.29 33.81
C HIS A 51 -14.97 -15.28 32.73
N ASP A 52 -14.90 -16.34 31.93
CA ASP A 52 -14.05 -16.35 30.75
C ASP A 52 -14.61 -15.31 29.78
N SER A 53 -13.85 -14.23 29.58
CA SER A 53 -14.23 -13.10 28.71
C SER A 53 -14.56 -13.54 27.28
N ARG A 54 -14.18 -14.77 26.89
CA ARG A 54 -14.48 -15.36 25.58
C ARG A 54 -15.90 -15.93 25.46
N VAL A 55 -16.64 -16.10 26.55
CA VAL A 55 -18.02 -16.64 26.51
C VAL A 55 -18.99 -15.70 25.78
N GLY A 56 -18.69 -14.40 25.69
CA GLY A 56 -19.45 -13.43 24.89
C GLY A 56 -19.06 -13.37 23.41
N TRP A 57 -17.97 -14.03 22.99
CA TRP A 57 -17.43 -13.92 21.63
C TRP A 57 -18.12 -14.83 20.61
N THR A 58 -18.79 -15.89 21.08
CA THR A 58 -19.57 -16.82 20.27
C THR A 58 -21.07 -16.50 20.24
N ALA A 59 -21.51 -15.46 20.94
CA ALA A 59 -22.87 -14.94 20.76
C ALA A 59 -23.03 -14.53 19.30
N ALA A 60 -24.07 -15.05 18.63
CA ALA A 60 -24.36 -14.68 17.25
C ALA A 60 -24.41 -13.16 17.16
N PRO A 61 -23.57 -12.51 16.34
CA PRO A 61 -23.58 -11.07 16.25
C PRO A 61 -24.98 -10.66 15.78
N GLU A 62 -25.65 -9.82 16.57
CA GLU A 62 -26.72 -8.99 16.02
C GLU A 62 -26.13 -8.31 14.78
N ASP A 63 -26.83 -8.38 13.65
CA ASP A 63 -26.35 -7.86 12.37
C ASP A 63 -26.25 -6.33 12.44
N THR A 64 -25.17 -5.90 13.06
CA THR A 64 -24.70 -4.54 13.24
C THR A 64 -23.70 -4.20 12.14
N THR A 65 -23.65 -5.02 11.09
CA THR A 65 -22.79 -4.80 9.94
C THR A 65 -23.21 -3.51 9.28
N PRO A 66 -22.36 -2.45 9.28
CA PRO A 66 -22.73 -1.20 8.63
C PRO A 66 -22.98 -1.48 7.14
N PRO A 67 -24.06 -0.93 6.55
CA PRO A 67 -24.41 -1.22 5.18
C PRO A 67 -23.28 -0.79 4.24
N LEU A 68 -22.83 -1.70 3.37
CA LEU A 68 -21.89 -1.38 2.31
C LEU A 68 -22.63 -0.57 1.23
N HIS A 69 -22.54 0.76 1.33
CA HIS A 69 -23.15 1.67 0.36
C HIS A 69 -22.64 1.48 -1.08
N ALA A 70 -21.41 0.98 -1.24
CA ALA A 70 -20.83 0.60 -2.53
C ALA A 70 -19.68 -0.40 -2.35
N ARG A 71 -19.52 -1.29 -3.34
CA ARG A 71 -18.34 -2.17 -3.44
C ARG A 71 -17.10 -1.31 -3.72
N ARG A 72 -16.24 -1.13 -2.72
CA ARG A 72 -14.89 -0.52 -2.87
C ARG A 72 -13.88 -1.44 -3.55
N ASP A 73 -14.35 -2.41 -4.31
CA ASP A 73 -13.50 -3.34 -5.06
C ASP A 73 -12.99 -2.72 -6.37
N SER A 74 -13.27 -1.43 -6.60
CA SER A 74 -12.85 -0.67 -7.76
C SER A 74 -11.42 -1.02 -8.14
N ILE A 75 -11.22 -1.55 -9.36
CA ILE A 75 -9.90 -1.82 -9.93
C ILE A 75 -9.03 -0.55 -9.99
N LEU A 76 -9.68 0.61 -9.89
CA LEU A 76 -9.08 1.93 -9.84
C LEU A 76 -8.20 2.11 -8.59
N PRO A 77 -7.02 2.75 -8.73
CA PRO A 77 -6.25 3.20 -7.59
C PRO A 77 -7.03 4.28 -6.81
N ALA A 78 -6.81 4.40 -5.50
CA ALA A 78 -7.60 5.33 -4.67
C ALA A 78 -7.23 6.82 -4.86
N VAL A 79 -5.98 7.09 -5.27
CA VAL A 79 -5.39 8.44 -5.37
C VAL A 79 -4.41 8.48 -6.54
N ALA A 80 -4.40 9.60 -7.27
CA ALA A 80 -3.31 9.99 -8.16
C ALA A 80 -2.62 11.25 -7.63
N ALA A 81 -1.32 11.36 -7.85
CA ALA A 81 -0.54 12.53 -7.49
C ALA A 81 0.34 13.01 -8.65
N ALA A 82 0.67 14.30 -8.59
CA ALA A 82 1.62 14.97 -9.45
C ALA A 82 2.66 15.68 -8.59
N LEU A 83 3.93 15.41 -8.85
CA LEU A 83 5.09 16.06 -8.25
C LEU A 83 5.73 16.97 -9.29
N SER A 84 5.76 18.27 -9.01
CA SER A 84 6.45 19.28 -9.81
C SER A 84 7.75 19.69 -9.14
N VAL A 85 8.87 19.54 -9.85
CA VAL A 85 10.21 19.95 -9.39
C VAL A 85 10.94 20.67 -10.51
N ARG A 86 11.26 21.95 -10.31
CA ARG A 86 12.04 22.78 -11.25
C ARG A 86 11.57 22.68 -12.72
N GLY A 87 10.26 22.76 -12.93
CA GLY A 87 9.64 22.69 -14.27
C GLY A 87 9.44 21.27 -14.82
N ARG A 88 9.86 20.22 -14.11
CA ARG A 88 9.54 18.83 -14.46
C ARG A 88 8.36 18.35 -13.64
N THR A 89 7.41 17.68 -14.28
CA THR A 89 6.25 17.07 -13.60
C THR A 89 6.29 15.56 -13.75
N LEU A 90 6.21 14.86 -12.62
CA LEU A 90 6.08 13.41 -12.54
C LEU A 90 4.69 13.08 -12.01
N THR A 91 4.03 12.10 -12.60
CA THR A 91 2.70 11.63 -12.18
C THR A 91 2.74 10.16 -11.81
N SER A 92 1.94 9.78 -10.81
CA SER A 92 1.80 8.40 -10.37
C SER A 92 0.46 8.19 -9.70
N THR A 93 -0.06 6.97 -9.80
CA THR A 93 -1.18 6.50 -8.99
C THR A 93 -0.67 5.74 -7.78
N GLY A 94 -1.50 5.62 -6.74
CA GLY A 94 -1.23 4.74 -5.61
C GLY A 94 -1.10 3.29 -6.05
N HIS A 95 -0.17 2.56 -5.45
CA HIS A 95 0.09 1.18 -5.79
C HIS A 95 -0.93 0.24 -5.12
N LYS A 96 -1.65 -0.56 -5.92
CA LYS A 96 -2.66 -1.52 -5.44
C LYS A 96 -2.13 -2.96 -5.37
N GLY A 97 -1.01 -3.28 -6.02
CA GLY A 97 -0.44 -4.64 -6.02
C GLY A 97 0.04 -5.07 -4.63
N ASP A 98 0.12 -6.39 -4.43
CA ASP A 98 0.55 -6.98 -3.15
C ASP A 98 1.97 -6.64 -2.79
N GLN A 99 2.84 -6.43 -3.79
CA GLN A 99 4.23 -6.04 -3.59
C GLN A 99 4.42 -4.53 -3.78
N PRO A 100 4.71 -3.76 -2.72
CA PRO A 100 5.01 -2.35 -2.88
C PRO A 100 6.24 -2.18 -3.78
N PRO A 101 6.27 -1.18 -4.68
CA PRO A 101 7.48 -0.86 -5.42
C PRO A 101 8.59 -0.51 -4.43
N ALA A 102 9.77 -1.08 -4.61
CA ALA A 102 10.90 -0.83 -3.72
C ALA A 102 11.21 0.68 -3.69
N PRO A 103 11.04 1.36 -2.55
CA PRO A 103 11.31 2.78 -2.45
C PRO A 103 12.82 3.03 -2.47
N HIS A 104 13.19 4.29 -2.70
CA HIS A 104 14.58 4.72 -2.65
C HIS A 104 15.15 4.49 -1.23
N PRO A 105 16.42 4.08 -1.04
CA PRO A 105 17.00 3.83 0.28
C PRO A 105 16.76 4.95 1.30
N LEU A 106 17.06 6.21 0.95
CA LEU A 106 16.76 7.37 1.82
C LEU A 106 15.29 7.53 2.22
N VAL A 107 14.36 7.08 1.37
CA VAL A 107 12.92 7.12 1.66
C VAL A 107 12.58 5.93 2.56
N GLN A 108 13.13 4.75 2.28
CA GLN A 108 12.98 3.56 3.12
C GLN A 108 13.49 3.82 4.54
N ASP A 109 14.69 4.36 4.68
CA ASP A 109 15.30 4.73 5.97
C ASP A 109 14.38 5.65 6.77
N PHE A 110 13.76 6.64 6.11
CA PHE A 110 12.79 7.52 6.76
C PHE A 110 11.52 6.76 7.18
N LEU A 111 10.95 5.93 6.30
CA LEU A 111 9.74 5.18 6.60
C LEU A 111 9.95 4.19 7.76
N ASP A 112 11.13 3.60 7.88
CA ASP A 112 11.47 2.68 8.97
C ASP A 112 11.57 3.38 10.33
N THR A 113 11.89 4.68 10.33
CA THR A 113 11.91 5.51 11.56
C THR A 113 10.53 6.03 12.00
N LEU A 114 9.46 5.81 11.21
CA LEU A 114 8.13 6.32 11.56
C LEU A 114 7.59 5.63 12.81
N THR A 115 7.15 6.44 13.77
CA THR A 115 6.38 5.99 14.94
C THR A 115 4.99 5.50 14.53
N THR A 116 4.36 4.72 15.39
CA THR A 116 3.04 4.12 15.14
C THR A 116 1.98 5.16 14.77
N ASP A 117 2.03 6.36 15.36
CA ASP A 117 1.06 7.45 15.10
C ASP A 117 1.08 7.94 13.65
N HIS A 118 2.22 7.81 12.96
CA HIS A 118 2.36 8.22 11.58
C HIS A 118 2.12 7.08 10.58
N ARG A 119 2.00 5.82 11.03
CA ARG A 119 1.84 4.66 10.14
C ARG A 119 0.39 4.52 9.69
N ALA A 120 0.17 4.62 8.38
CA ALA A 120 -1.09 4.27 7.75
C ALA A 120 -1.05 2.87 7.14
N ARG A 121 -2.20 2.23 6.91
CA ARG A 121 -2.29 0.90 6.27
C ARG A 121 -1.61 0.81 4.90
N HIS A 122 -1.49 1.93 4.21
CA HIS A 122 -0.95 2.04 2.85
C HIS A 122 0.45 2.69 2.82
N THR A 123 1.13 2.78 3.97
CA THR A 123 2.49 3.34 4.06
C THR A 123 3.42 2.65 3.05
N GLY A 124 4.19 3.44 2.30
CA GLY A 124 5.07 2.93 1.25
C GLY A 124 4.40 2.69 -0.10
N ARG A 125 3.05 2.64 -0.17
CA ARG A 125 2.28 2.41 -1.42
C ARG A 125 1.66 3.69 -1.98
N CYS A 126 1.68 4.78 -1.22
CA CYS A 126 1.10 6.05 -1.62
C CYS A 126 1.83 6.62 -2.85
N PRO A 127 1.13 7.29 -3.78
CA PRO A 127 1.76 7.88 -4.96
C PRO A 127 2.84 8.90 -4.61
N GLU A 128 2.75 9.56 -3.45
CA GLU A 128 3.74 10.52 -2.94
C GLU A 128 5.09 9.85 -2.70
N THR A 129 5.11 8.72 -2.00
CA THR A 129 6.33 7.94 -1.74
C THR A 129 6.95 7.46 -3.05
N VAL A 130 6.13 6.96 -3.97
CA VAL A 130 6.57 6.49 -5.29
C VAL A 130 7.20 7.64 -6.08
N LEU A 131 6.57 8.81 -6.12
CA LEU A 131 7.05 9.97 -6.86
C LEU A 131 8.37 10.52 -6.30
N VAL A 132 8.46 10.66 -4.97
CA VAL A 132 9.69 11.10 -4.31
C VAL A 132 10.81 10.11 -4.58
N SER A 133 10.55 8.81 -4.41
CA SER A 133 11.54 7.76 -4.65
C SER A 133 12.05 7.76 -6.10
N ARG A 134 11.12 7.77 -7.07
CA ARG A 134 11.46 7.82 -8.51
C ARG A 134 12.28 9.06 -8.86
N TYR A 135 11.93 10.21 -8.29
CA TYR A 135 12.70 11.44 -8.50
C TYR A 135 14.12 11.30 -7.95
N LEU A 136 14.28 10.82 -6.71
CA LEU A 136 15.59 10.63 -6.10
C LEU A 136 16.45 9.63 -6.88
N SER A 137 15.90 8.47 -7.26
CA SER A 137 16.62 7.47 -8.08
C SER A 137 17.05 8.06 -9.44
N ALA A 138 16.19 8.84 -10.08
CA ALA A 138 16.53 9.51 -11.33
C ALA A 138 17.64 10.56 -11.14
N THR A 139 17.65 11.28 -10.02
CA THR A 139 18.70 12.25 -9.71
C THR A 139 20.03 11.58 -9.39
N GLU A 140 20.02 10.42 -8.73
CA GLU A 140 21.19 9.57 -8.50
C GLU A 140 21.78 9.07 -9.81
N ALA A 141 20.94 8.46 -10.67
CA ALA A 141 21.36 7.95 -11.96
C ALA A 141 21.98 9.05 -12.84
N ALA A 142 21.38 10.25 -12.86
CA ALA A 142 21.92 11.39 -13.59
C ALA A 142 23.28 11.86 -13.03
N ARG A 143 23.47 11.81 -11.71
CA ARG A 143 24.75 12.12 -11.05
C ARG A 143 25.82 11.09 -11.41
N ALA A 144 25.45 9.81 -11.36
CA ALA A 144 26.34 8.70 -11.69
C ALA A 144 26.82 8.80 -13.14
N ALA A 145 25.90 9.03 -14.09
CA ALA A 145 26.22 9.20 -15.51
C ALA A 145 27.20 10.37 -15.76
N LYS A 146 26.96 11.53 -15.14
CA LYS A 146 27.85 12.71 -15.28
C LYS A 146 29.27 12.44 -14.75
N ARG A 147 29.39 11.64 -13.68
CA ARG A 147 30.69 11.25 -13.11
C ARG A 147 31.38 10.18 -13.92
N ALA A 148 30.64 9.21 -14.45
CA ALA A 148 31.16 8.18 -15.35
C ALA A 148 31.78 8.82 -16.60
N ASN A 149 31.11 9.81 -17.20
CA ASN A 149 31.65 10.53 -18.36
C ASN A 149 32.93 11.35 -18.07
N ARG A 150 33.29 11.55 -16.78
CA ARG A 150 34.48 12.30 -16.36
C ARG A 150 35.60 11.41 -15.82
N ARG A 151 35.30 10.20 -15.35
CA ARG A 151 36.28 9.28 -14.77
C ARG A 151 36.61 8.18 -15.77
N THR A 152 37.90 8.07 -16.11
CA THR A 152 38.46 6.92 -16.85
C THR A 152 38.66 5.67 -15.99
N GLY A 153 38.44 5.76 -14.67
CA GLY A 153 38.53 4.65 -13.71
C GLY A 153 37.16 4.27 -13.13
N GLY A 154 36.75 3.04 -13.38
CA GLY A 154 35.48 2.45 -12.93
C GLY A 154 35.45 2.27 -11.42
N GLY A 155 34.67 3.09 -10.73
CA GLY A 155 34.35 2.92 -9.33
C GLY A 155 32.89 3.26 -9.10
N ASP A 156 32.25 2.54 -8.16
CA ASP A 156 30.82 2.67 -7.91
C ASP A 156 30.39 4.13 -7.66
N PRO A 157 29.22 4.53 -8.17
CA PRO A 157 28.68 5.85 -7.90
C PRO A 157 28.35 5.99 -6.41
N LYS A 158 28.81 7.10 -5.81
CA LYS A 158 28.47 7.45 -4.42
C LYS A 158 26.93 7.61 -4.31
N PRO A 159 26.27 6.95 -3.35
CA PRO A 159 24.84 7.13 -3.12
C PRO A 159 24.52 8.56 -2.68
N LEU A 160 23.30 9.02 -2.92
CA LEU A 160 22.83 10.34 -2.55
C LEU A 160 22.76 10.46 -1.04
N THR A 161 23.20 11.60 -0.52
CA THR A 161 23.04 11.94 0.90
C THR A 161 21.71 12.63 1.16
N HIS A 162 21.20 12.61 2.40
CA HIS A 162 19.96 13.32 2.77
C HIS A 162 20.01 14.82 2.42
N GLY A 163 21.13 15.49 2.67
CA GLY A 163 21.29 16.91 2.34
C GLY A 163 21.18 17.19 0.84
N GLU A 164 21.75 16.31 0.01
CA GLU A 164 21.62 16.40 -1.44
C GLU A 164 20.22 16.09 -1.92
N ALA A 165 19.52 15.13 -1.30
CA ALA A 165 18.12 14.82 -1.59
C ALA A 165 17.21 16.03 -1.31
N LYS A 166 17.35 16.66 -0.14
CA LYS A 166 16.62 17.90 0.20
C LYS A 166 16.92 19.03 -0.79
N ARG A 167 18.18 19.18 -1.20
CA ARG A 167 18.57 20.17 -2.21
C ARG A 167 17.98 19.86 -3.59
N ALA A 168 17.90 18.59 -3.96
CA ALA A 168 17.32 18.15 -5.23
C ALA A 168 15.81 18.40 -5.30
N LEU A 169 15.11 18.26 -4.17
CA LEU A 169 13.68 18.50 -4.00
C LEU A 169 13.33 19.93 -3.57
N LYS A 170 14.32 20.84 -3.52
CA LYS A 170 14.08 22.24 -3.14
C LYS A 170 13.01 22.87 -4.04
N ASN A 171 12.02 23.51 -3.40
CA ASN A 171 10.85 24.13 -4.02
C ASN A 171 9.93 23.15 -4.76
N ALA A 172 10.04 21.84 -4.51
CA ALA A 172 9.11 20.87 -5.06
C ALA A 172 7.69 21.09 -4.50
N ARG A 173 6.71 20.88 -5.37
CA ARG A 173 5.28 20.97 -5.05
C ARG A 173 4.63 19.65 -5.42
N LEU A 174 3.79 19.13 -4.55
CA LEU A 174 3.02 17.92 -4.79
C LEU A 174 1.53 18.22 -4.64
N THR A 175 0.72 17.72 -5.57
CA THR A 175 -0.73 17.73 -5.47
C THR A 175 -1.25 16.32 -5.66
N ALA A 176 -2.30 15.95 -4.95
CA ALA A 176 -2.96 14.66 -5.09
C ALA A 176 -4.47 14.83 -5.22
N ARG A 177 -5.12 13.92 -5.96
CA ARG A 177 -6.55 13.90 -6.19
C ARG A 177 -7.12 12.49 -6.02
N HIS A 178 -8.34 12.42 -5.50
CA HIS A 178 -9.06 11.16 -5.37
C HIS A 178 -9.49 10.61 -6.72
N ILE A 179 -9.24 9.32 -6.94
CA ILE A 179 -9.80 8.57 -8.07
C ILE A 179 -10.93 7.70 -7.52
N ARG A 180 -12.10 7.79 -8.16
CA ARG A 180 -13.37 7.17 -7.75
C ARG A 180 -14.15 6.83 -9.01
N GLU A 181 -15.19 6.02 -8.86
CA GLU A 181 -16.10 5.68 -9.95
C GLU A 181 -16.75 6.94 -10.56
N HIS A 182 -17.20 6.80 -11.81
CA HIS A 182 -17.98 7.85 -12.45
C HIS A 182 -19.23 8.17 -11.63
N GLY A 183 -19.46 9.46 -11.36
CA GLY A 183 -20.59 9.94 -10.57
C GLY A 183 -20.32 10.07 -9.07
N ASP A 184 -19.15 9.63 -8.56
CA ASP A 184 -18.76 9.90 -7.18
C ASP A 184 -18.39 11.39 -7.01
N PRO A 185 -19.04 12.14 -6.11
CA PRO A 185 -18.78 13.57 -5.89
C PRO A 185 -17.38 13.86 -5.33
N TYR A 186 -16.70 12.87 -4.74
CA TYR A 186 -15.32 12.97 -4.28
C TYR A 186 -14.31 12.72 -5.39
N HIS A 187 -14.72 12.25 -6.57
CA HIS A 187 -13.80 12.10 -7.70
C HIS A 187 -13.15 13.45 -8.05
N GLY A 188 -11.84 13.44 -8.25
CA GLY A 188 -11.09 14.63 -8.63
C GLY A 188 -10.86 15.64 -7.50
N ARG A 189 -11.52 15.52 -6.34
CA ARG A 189 -11.25 16.38 -5.18
C ARG A 189 -9.82 16.21 -4.67
N TYR A 190 -9.27 17.28 -4.08
CA TYR A 190 -7.95 17.24 -3.45
C TYR A 190 -7.89 16.12 -2.40
N ALA A 191 -6.85 15.31 -2.48
CA ALA A 191 -6.55 14.27 -1.51
C ALA A 191 -5.40 14.74 -0.62
N PRO A 192 -5.62 15.01 0.67
CA PRO A 192 -4.53 15.37 1.57
C PRO A 192 -3.58 14.18 1.74
N PRO A 193 -2.26 14.43 1.89
CA PRO A 193 -1.31 13.36 2.14
C PRO A 193 -1.63 12.66 3.46
N CYS A 194 -1.50 11.33 3.50
CA CYS A 194 -1.67 10.58 4.74
C CYS A 194 -0.59 10.95 5.77
N ALA A 195 -0.77 10.58 7.05
CA ALA A 195 0.15 10.96 8.13
C ALA A 195 1.63 10.65 7.83
N ALA A 196 1.93 9.45 7.32
CA ALA A 196 3.28 9.05 6.90
C ALA A 196 3.82 9.94 5.77
N CYS A 197 3.00 10.18 4.75
CA CYS A 197 3.41 10.97 3.59
C CYS A 197 3.55 12.46 3.93
N GLY A 198 2.71 12.99 4.82
CA GLY A 198 2.86 14.34 5.34
C GLY A 198 4.21 14.52 6.03
N ALA A 199 4.59 13.58 6.90
CA ALA A 199 5.89 13.58 7.57
C ALA A 199 7.06 13.44 6.56
N LEU A 200 6.93 12.53 5.59
CA LEU A 200 7.93 12.33 4.52
C LEU A 200 8.14 13.61 3.69
N LEU A 201 7.06 14.22 3.23
CA LEU A 201 7.12 15.44 2.40
C LEU A 201 7.74 16.59 3.20
N ALA A 202 7.37 16.74 4.48
CA ALA A 202 7.99 17.73 5.37
C ALA A 202 9.50 17.46 5.55
N HIS A 203 9.91 16.20 5.76
CA HIS A 203 11.31 15.84 5.93
C HIS A 203 12.17 16.23 4.72
N PHE A 204 11.66 16.00 3.50
CA PHE A 204 12.35 16.30 2.25
C PHE A 204 12.14 17.75 1.75
N GLY A 205 11.29 18.54 2.41
CA GLY A 205 11.00 19.93 2.04
C GLY A 205 10.08 20.07 0.81
N VAL A 206 9.26 19.05 0.53
CA VAL A 206 8.25 19.07 -0.54
C VAL A 206 6.96 19.66 0.02
N ARG A 207 6.38 20.64 -0.67
CA ARG A 207 5.12 21.25 -0.23
C ARG A 207 3.93 20.56 -0.87
N ALA A 208 3.01 20.03 -0.05
CA ALA A 208 1.69 19.63 -0.52
C ALA A 208 0.88 20.88 -0.87
N VAL A 209 0.22 20.88 -2.03
CA VAL A 209 -0.56 22.00 -2.55
C VAL A 209 -1.95 21.50 -2.84
N ASP A 210 -2.93 22.12 -2.20
CA ASP A 210 -4.32 22.03 -2.61
C ASP A 210 -4.55 23.04 -3.75
N PRO A 211 -4.86 22.58 -4.97
CA PRO A 211 -5.12 23.46 -6.10
C PRO A 211 -6.36 24.33 -5.85
N GLU A 212 -7.41 23.81 -5.19
CA GLU A 212 -8.64 24.57 -4.95
C GLU A 212 -8.39 25.75 -3.98
N ALA A 213 -7.55 25.54 -2.96
CA ALA A 213 -7.11 26.61 -2.07
C ALA A 213 -6.10 27.58 -2.71
N ALA A 214 -5.30 27.11 -3.67
CA ALA A 214 -4.32 27.94 -4.38
C ALA A 214 -4.99 28.87 -5.40
N ASP A 215 -5.98 28.38 -6.14
CA ASP A 215 -6.74 29.17 -7.10
C ASP A 215 -7.54 30.29 -6.41
N ALA A 216 -8.12 30.00 -5.24
CA ALA A 216 -8.80 31.00 -4.40
C ALA A 216 -7.87 32.11 -3.86
N LYS A 217 -6.55 31.86 -3.79
CA LYS A 217 -5.55 32.88 -3.45
C LYS A 217 -5.01 33.64 -4.65
N ALA A 218 -5.01 33.02 -5.84
CA ALA A 218 -4.56 33.65 -7.08
C ALA A 218 -5.62 34.56 -7.71
N SER A 219 -6.90 34.34 -7.40
CA SER A 219 -8.02 35.17 -7.85
C SER A 219 -8.31 36.39 -6.97
N ARG A 220 -7.45 36.69 -5.98
CA ARG A 220 -7.48 37.92 -5.15
C ARG A 220 -6.26 38.76 -5.44
#